data_AF-L1JMF3-F1
#
_entry.id   AF-L1JMF3-F1
#
_cell.length_a   1.000
_cell.length_b   1.000
_cell.length_c   1.000
_cell.angle_alpha   90.00
_cell.angle_beta   90.00
_cell.angle_gamma   90.00
#
_symmetry.space_group_name_H-M   'P 1'
#
loop_
_entity.id
_entity.type
_entity.pdbx_description
1 polymer ?
#
loop_
_entity_poly.entity_id
_entity_poly.type
_entity_poly.pdbx_seq_one_letter_code
_entity_poly.pdbx_strand_id
1 'polypeptide(L)'
;MSFFGITTLGPPNIFQLYRHQEISAISKEDFFVAFRMVAGGAGTITKDQIKDVMHEVGAPTEGEDFDKFSSFFDNHDAFNLESFEDALDDFMANNPTKPAKQYVSSSKLKEDRLKHKRCEGSSAQKYHVPLTSSQEYGWGNPTDNIKRALPPCGKMFAHRPSHMSYYAECMICYEEGRDLSAGPTLKAMEL
;
A
#
# COMPACT_ATOMS: atom_id res chain seq x y z
N MET A 1 -2.48 2.81 21.82
CA MET A 1 -1.68 2.63 23.06
C MET A 1 -0.24 2.93 22.72
N SER A 2 0.40 3.90 23.38
CA SER A 2 1.84 4.13 23.23
C SER A 2 2.59 3.23 24.22
N PHE A 3 3.65 2.57 23.75
CA PHE A 3 4.53 1.79 24.60
C PHE A 3 5.34 2.77 25.46
N PHE A 4 5.04 2.83 26.77
CA PHE A 4 5.72 3.70 27.75
C PHE A 4 5.82 5.19 27.35
N GLY A 5 4.81 5.75 26.68
CA GLY A 5 4.82 7.16 26.29
C GLY A 5 5.80 7.52 25.17
N ILE A 6 6.48 6.54 24.57
CA ILE A 6 7.33 6.77 23.40
C ILE A 6 6.43 6.93 22.17
N THR A 7 6.35 8.16 21.67
CA THR A 7 5.58 8.54 20.47
C THR A 7 6.47 8.93 19.29
N THR A 8 7.79 9.06 19.51
CA THR A 8 8.75 9.53 18.50
C THR A 8 9.26 8.44 17.57
N LEU A 9 9.08 7.15 17.91
CA LEU A 9 9.55 6.01 17.11
C LEU A 9 8.56 5.60 16.01
N GLY A 10 7.81 6.58 15.52
CA GLY A 10 6.79 6.38 14.52
C GLY A 10 5.46 5.90 15.11
N PRO A 11 4.59 5.37 14.24
CA PRO A 11 3.19 5.19 14.54
C PRO A 11 2.94 4.00 15.48
N PRO A 12 1.96 4.12 16.40
CA PRO A 12 1.71 3.12 17.45
C PRO A 12 1.22 1.78 16.91
N ASN A 13 0.62 1.78 15.71
CA ASN A 13 0.26 0.57 15.01
C ASN A 13 0.59 0.71 13.52
N ILE A 14 1.63 0.00 13.11
CA ILE A 14 2.07 -0.06 11.72
C ILE A 14 0.94 -0.58 10.82
N PHE A 15 0.03 -1.42 11.33
CA PHE A 15 -1.09 -1.97 10.57
C PHE A 15 -2.32 -1.08 10.40
N GLN A 16 -2.41 0.01 11.15
CA GLN A 16 -3.55 0.93 11.05
C GLN A 16 -3.33 2.05 10.05
N LEU A 17 -2.10 2.35 9.65
CA LEU A 17 -1.80 3.49 8.77
C LEU A 17 -2.23 3.29 7.32
N TYR A 18 -2.72 2.09 6.99
CA TYR A 18 -2.88 1.70 5.61
C TYR A 18 -4.18 2.27 5.05
N ARG A 19 -3.99 3.32 4.24
CA ARG A 19 -4.97 4.10 3.48
C ARG A 19 -5.55 5.35 4.11
N HIS A 20 -5.18 5.75 5.33
CA HIS A 20 -5.68 7.03 5.87
C HIS A 20 -5.33 8.28 5.02
N GLN A 21 -4.42 8.13 4.06
CA GLN A 21 -4.03 9.14 3.08
C GLN A 21 -4.68 8.95 1.70
N GLU A 22 -5.65 8.05 1.53
CA GLU A 22 -6.48 8.00 0.32
C GLU A 22 -7.78 8.78 0.59
N ILE A 23 -8.24 9.58 -0.37
CA ILE A 23 -9.49 10.37 -0.25
C ILE A 23 -10.68 9.47 0.13
N SER A 24 -10.71 8.24 -0.37
CA SER A 24 -11.77 7.25 -0.17
C SER A 24 -11.72 6.50 1.18
N ALA A 25 -10.72 6.75 2.02
CA ALA A 25 -10.60 6.14 3.34
C ALA A 25 -10.97 7.09 4.49
N ILE A 26 -11.09 8.38 4.19
CA ILE A 26 -11.46 9.40 5.16
C ILE A 26 -12.99 9.50 5.24
N SER A 27 -13.52 9.81 6.42
CA SER A 27 -14.96 9.95 6.61
C SER A 27 -15.49 11.18 5.87
N LYS A 28 -16.72 11.08 5.35
CA LYS A 28 -17.38 12.22 4.68
C LYS A 28 -17.58 13.37 5.66
N GLU A 29 -17.85 13.04 6.92
CA GLU A 29 -18.04 14.01 7.99
C GLU A 29 -16.80 14.89 8.18
N ASP A 30 -15.60 14.31 8.14
CA ASP A 30 -14.35 15.07 8.25
C ASP A 30 -14.19 16.05 7.07
N PHE A 31 -14.53 15.61 5.85
CA PHE A 31 -14.52 16.48 4.67
C PHE A 31 -15.52 17.64 4.79
N PHE A 32 -16.72 17.40 5.33
CA PHE A 32 -17.71 18.46 5.51
C PHE A 32 -17.31 19.46 6.60
N VAL A 33 -16.66 18.99 7.66
CA VAL A 33 -16.12 19.88 8.70
C VAL A 33 -15.03 20.77 8.10
N ALA A 34 -14.08 20.20 7.36
CA ALA A 34 -13.03 20.94 6.70
C ALA A 34 -13.58 21.92 5.64
N PHE A 35 -14.54 21.49 4.83
CA PHE A 35 -15.23 22.36 3.86
C PHE A 35 -15.83 23.59 4.55
N ARG A 36 -16.53 23.39 5.66
CA ARG A 36 -17.14 24.49 6.42
C ARG A 36 -16.10 25.43 7.04
N MET A 37 -14.97 24.89 7.50
CA MET A 37 -13.87 25.68 8.03
C MET A 37 -13.24 26.57 6.95
N VAL A 38 -12.97 26.02 5.77
CA VAL A 38 -12.34 26.75 4.66
C VAL A 38 -13.32 27.73 3.99
N ALA A 39 -14.60 27.36 3.86
CA ALA A 39 -15.62 28.23 3.28
C ALA A 39 -15.90 29.48 4.14
N GLY A 40 -15.52 29.50 5.42
CA GLY A 40 -15.53 30.70 6.27
C GLY A 40 -16.88 31.41 6.40
N GLY A 41 -17.99 30.74 6.08
CA GLY A 41 -19.35 31.31 6.05
C GLY A 41 -19.85 31.80 4.69
N ALA A 42 -19.03 31.79 3.62
CA ALA A 42 -19.48 32.08 2.25
C ALA A 42 -20.37 30.98 1.67
N GLY A 43 -20.29 29.76 2.22
CA GLY A 43 -21.07 28.59 1.78
C GLY A 43 -20.59 27.98 0.46
N THR A 44 -19.58 28.57 -0.17
CA THR A 44 -18.93 28.10 -1.38
C THR A 44 -17.40 28.12 -1.21
N ILE A 45 -16.71 27.26 -1.94
CA ILE A 45 -15.25 27.27 -2.04
C ILE A 45 -14.84 27.34 -3.51
N THR A 46 -13.65 27.86 -3.77
CA THR A 46 -13.03 27.90 -5.11
C THR A 46 -12.11 26.69 -5.33
N LYS A 47 -11.71 26.46 -6.58
CA LYS A 47 -10.82 25.35 -6.94
C LYS A 47 -9.50 25.35 -6.17
N ASP A 48 -8.92 26.52 -5.95
CA ASP A 48 -7.66 26.65 -5.19
C ASP A 48 -7.83 26.23 -3.73
N GLN A 49 -9.00 26.50 -3.15
CA GLN A 49 -9.35 26.14 -1.78
C GLN A 49 -9.62 24.64 -1.57
N ILE A 50 -9.79 23.85 -2.64
CA ILE A 50 -9.88 22.38 -2.53
C ILE A 50 -8.61 21.82 -1.91
N LYS A 51 -7.45 22.38 -2.26
CA LYS A 51 -6.17 21.95 -1.68
C LYS A 51 -6.13 22.21 -0.17
N ASP A 52 -6.69 23.34 0.27
CA ASP A 52 -6.77 23.68 1.68
C ASP A 52 -7.72 22.73 2.43
N VAL A 53 -8.87 22.38 1.82
CA VAL A 53 -9.79 21.39 2.38
C VAL A 53 -9.12 20.02 2.50
N MET A 54 -8.42 19.57 1.45
CA MET A 54 -7.68 18.30 1.47
C MET A 54 -6.59 18.31 2.55
N HIS A 55 -5.86 19.41 2.70
CA HIS A 55 -4.82 19.56 3.70
C HIS A 55 -5.38 19.48 5.14
N GLU A 56 -6.50 20.15 5.41
CA GLU A 56 -7.15 20.13 6.74
C GLU A 56 -7.60 18.72 7.15
N VAL A 57 -8.06 17.93 6.18
CA VAL A 57 -8.48 16.54 6.42
C VAL A 57 -7.28 15.59 6.53
N GLY A 58 -6.07 16.04 6.15
CA GLY A 58 -4.88 15.19 6.07
C GLY A 58 -4.89 14.26 4.85
N ALA A 59 -5.69 14.60 3.85
CA ALA A 59 -5.76 13.93 2.56
C ALA A 59 -4.57 14.34 1.66
N PRO A 60 -4.23 13.57 0.62
CA PRO A 60 -3.11 13.89 -0.24
C PRO A 60 -3.47 15.09 -1.11
N THR A 61 -2.63 16.12 -1.08
CA THR A 61 -2.80 17.36 -1.86
C THR A 61 -2.19 17.29 -3.26
N GLU A 62 -1.45 16.22 -3.55
CA GLU A 62 -0.73 15.98 -4.79
C GLU A 62 -0.82 14.48 -5.17
N GLY A 63 -0.76 14.19 -6.46
CA GLY A 63 -0.76 12.83 -7.00
C GLY A 63 -1.95 12.54 -7.90
N GLU A 64 -1.93 11.37 -8.54
CA GLU A 64 -2.93 10.98 -9.55
C GLU A 64 -4.37 11.00 -9.01
N ASP A 65 -4.57 10.68 -7.74
CA ASP A 65 -5.90 10.63 -7.13
C ASP A 65 -6.43 12.03 -6.82
N PHE A 66 -5.56 12.96 -6.42
CA PHE A 66 -5.92 14.37 -6.30
C PHE A 66 -6.22 14.97 -7.67
N ASP A 67 -5.42 14.66 -8.70
CA ASP A 67 -5.65 15.19 -10.05
C ASP A 67 -6.98 14.70 -10.63
N LYS A 68 -7.31 13.40 -10.43
CA LYS A 68 -8.62 12.85 -10.77
C LYS A 68 -9.73 13.56 -10.00
N PHE A 69 -9.57 13.77 -8.69
CA PHE A 69 -10.58 14.45 -7.88
C PHE A 69 -10.76 15.92 -8.29
N SER A 70 -9.67 16.65 -8.50
CA SER A 70 -9.69 18.05 -8.96
C SER A 70 -10.33 18.19 -10.34
N SER A 71 -10.21 17.18 -11.21
CA SER A 71 -10.80 17.23 -12.55
C SER A 71 -12.34 17.30 -12.55
N PHE A 72 -13.00 16.82 -11.48
CA PHE A 72 -14.46 16.96 -11.31
C PHE A 72 -14.89 18.43 -11.17
N PHE A 73 -13.98 19.31 -10.75
CA PHE A 73 -14.27 20.71 -10.46
C PHE A 73 -13.77 21.68 -11.55
N ASP A 74 -13.17 21.19 -12.63
CA ASP A 74 -12.53 22.02 -13.67
C ASP A 74 -13.50 22.97 -14.40
N ASN A 75 -14.81 22.70 -14.36
CA ASN A 75 -15.84 23.47 -15.07
C ASN A 75 -16.56 24.51 -14.19
N HIS A 76 -16.19 24.64 -12.91
CA HIS A 76 -16.89 25.51 -11.95
C HIS A 76 -15.92 26.43 -11.19
N ASP A 77 -16.19 27.75 -11.22
CA ASP A 77 -15.38 28.74 -10.49
C ASP A 77 -15.60 28.68 -8.97
N ALA A 78 -16.82 28.36 -8.54
CA ALA A 78 -17.21 28.20 -7.15
C ALA A 78 -18.23 27.07 -7.02
N PHE A 79 -18.12 26.27 -5.97
CA PHE A 79 -19.01 25.14 -5.71
C PHE A 79 -19.46 25.14 -4.26
N ASN A 80 -20.73 24.78 -4.12
CA ASN A 80 -21.50 24.63 -2.90
C ASN A 80 -21.29 23.23 -2.31
N LEU A 81 -21.66 23.07 -1.05
CA LEU A 81 -21.47 21.83 -0.29
C LEU A 81 -22.14 20.61 -0.96
N GLU A 82 -23.33 20.80 -1.54
CA GLU A 82 -24.05 19.73 -2.25
C GLU A 82 -23.27 19.21 -3.45
N SER A 83 -22.75 20.12 -4.31
CA SER A 83 -21.94 19.72 -5.46
C SER A 83 -20.61 19.08 -5.06
N PHE A 84 -20.05 19.47 -3.91
CA PHE A 84 -18.86 18.83 -3.36
C PHE A 84 -19.16 17.42 -2.81
N GLU A 85 -20.32 17.22 -2.20
CA GLU A 85 -20.80 15.90 -1.77
C GLU A 85 -21.02 14.97 -2.96
N ASP A 86 -21.70 15.43 -4.02
CA ASP A 86 -21.92 14.65 -5.23
C ASP A 86 -20.58 14.21 -5.88
N ALA A 87 -19.62 15.13 -5.96
CA ALA A 87 -18.28 14.84 -6.50
C ALA A 87 -17.50 13.86 -5.62
N LEU A 88 -17.62 13.95 -4.29
CA LEU A 88 -17.03 12.97 -3.37
C LEU A 88 -17.67 11.60 -3.54
N ASP A 89 -18.98 11.53 -3.72
CA ASP A 89 -19.71 10.27 -3.88
C ASP A 89 -19.35 9.58 -5.19
N ASP A 90 -19.29 10.34 -6.28
CA ASP A 90 -18.82 9.84 -7.58
C ASP A 90 -17.36 9.38 -7.51
N PHE A 91 -16.50 10.11 -6.81
CA PHE A 91 -15.11 9.72 -6.63
C PHE A 91 -14.98 8.42 -5.82
N MET A 92 -15.72 8.29 -4.72
CA MET A 92 -15.73 7.10 -3.86
C MET A 92 -16.33 5.88 -4.57
N ALA A 93 -17.37 6.08 -5.40
CA ALA A 93 -17.98 5.03 -6.21
C ALA A 93 -16.99 4.47 -7.25
N ASN A 94 -16.18 5.34 -7.85
CA ASN A 94 -15.15 4.95 -8.81
C ASN A 94 -13.89 4.34 -8.16
N ASN A 95 -13.62 4.68 -6.89
CA ASN A 95 -12.44 4.22 -6.15
C ASN A 95 -12.81 3.50 -4.84
N PRO A 96 -13.54 2.36 -4.90
CA PRO A 96 -14.01 1.68 -3.71
C PRO A 96 -12.84 1.14 -2.88
N THR A 97 -12.74 1.60 -1.64
CA THR A 97 -11.76 1.09 -0.68
C THR A 97 -12.18 -0.31 -0.21
N LYS A 98 -11.43 -1.31 -0.67
CA LYS A 98 -11.62 -2.68 -0.18
C LYS A 98 -10.94 -2.82 1.18
N PRO A 99 -11.66 -3.21 2.25
CA PRO A 99 -11.05 -3.40 3.54
C PRO A 99 -10.04 -4.55 3.49
N ALA A 100 -8.89 -4.35 4.12
CA ALA A 100 -7.85 -5.38 4.21
C ALA A 100 -8.33 -6.61 5.01
N LYS A 101 -9.13 -6.38 6.05
CA LYS A 101 -9.71 -7.45 6.89
C LYS A 101 -10.95 -8.04 6.24
N GLN A 102 -10.84 -9.28 5.74
CA GLN A 102 -11.95 -10.02 5.12
C GLN A 102 -12.57 -11.08 6.04
N TYR A 103 -11.85 -11.48 7.07
CA TYR A 103 -12.26 -12.54 7.98
C TYR A 103 -12.42 -12.00 9.39
N VAL A 104 -13.54 -12.33 10.01
CA VAL A 104 -13.78 -12.09 11.44
C VAL A 104 -13.36 -13.32 12.27
N SER A 105 -13.57 -14.53 11.73
CA SER A 105 -13.23 -15.79 12.40
C SER A 105 -12.04 -16.50 11.75
N SER A 106 -11.14 -17.03 12.58
CA SER A 106 -10.00 -17.81 12.13
C SER A 106 -10.40 -19.16 11.53
N SER A 107 -11.50 -19.75 12.00
CA SER A 107 -12.05 -21.00 11.44
C SER A 107 -12.47 -20.83 9.99
N LYS A 108 -13.18 -19.74 9.66
CA LYS A 108 -13.61 -19.45 8.27
C LYS A 108 -12.41 -19.26 7.35
N LEU A 109 -11.36 -18.57 7.81
CA LEU A 109 -10.12 -18.42 7.06
C LEU A 109 -9.47 -19.79 6.76
N LYS A 110 -9.46 -20.70 7.74
CA LYS A 110 -8.91 -22.05 7.57
C LYS A 110 -9.74 -22.87 6.57
N GLU A 111 -11.06 -22.83 6.67
CA GLU A 111 -11.97 -23.52 5.75
C GLU A 111 -11.81 -23.03 4.30
N ASP A 112 -11.79 -21.72 4.09
CA ASP A 112 -11.58 -21.14 2.77
C ASP A 112 -10.20 -21.51 2.20
N ARG A 113 -9.17 -21.55 3.06
CA ARG A 113 -7.82 -22.00 2.66
C ARG A 113 -7.82 -23.47 2.23
N LEU A 114 -8.54 -24.35 2.94
CA LEU A 114 -8.69 -25.77 2.57
C LEU A 114 -9.44 -25.93 1.25
N LYS A 115 -10.39 -25.03 0.96
CA LYS A 115 -11.13 -24.98 -0.31
C LYS A 115 -10.37 -24.25 -1.43
N HIS A 116 -9.11 -23.85 -1.19
CA HIS A 116 -8.30 -23.04 -2.11
C HIS A 116 -8.97 -21.73 -2.57
N LYS A 117 -9.89 -21.19 -1.75
CA LYS A 117 -10.53 -19.91 -2.03
C LYS A 117 -9.55 -18.78 -1.70
N ARG A 118 -9.33 -17.90 -2.66
CA ARG A 118 -8.43 -16.74 -2.52
C ARG A 118 -9.17 -15.56 -1.90
N CYS A 119 -8.41 -14.68 -1.25
CA CYS A 119 -8.90 -13.40 -0.78
C CYS A 119 -9.33 -12.52 -1.97
N GLU A 120 -10.37 -11.73 -1.79
CA GLU A 120 -10.93 -10.88 -2.86
C GLU A 120 -10.06 -9.64 -3.07
N GLY A 121 -9.71 -9.30 -4.30
CA GLY A 121 -8.86 -8.13 -4.62
C GLY A 121 -7.37 -8.33 -4.31
N SER A 122 -6.53 -7.56 -5.01
CA SER A 122 -5.07 -7.61 -4.83
C SER A 122 -4.64 -6.89 -3.56
N SER A 123 -3.41 -7.16 -3.08
CA SER A 123 -2.83 -6.43 -1.95
C SER A 123 -2.64 -4.95 -2.25
N ALA A 124 -2.30 -4.60 -3.50
CA ALA A 124 -2.17 -3.23 -3.97
C ALA A 124 -3.49 -2.43 -3.90
N GLN A 125 -4.63 -3.11 -3.97
CA GLN A 125 -5.95 -2.50 -3.80
C GLN A 125 -6.41 -2.41 -2.34
N LYS A 126 -5.57 -2.79 -1.37
CA LYS A 126 -5.95 -2.87 0.05
C LYS A 126 -5.00 -2.09 0.95
N TYR A 127 -3.73 -2.04 0.57
CA TYR A 127 -2.71 -1.28 1.29
C TYR A 127 -2.09 -0.26 0.35
N HIS A 128 -1.58 0.82 0.92
CA HIS A 128 -0.85 1.85 0.19
C HIS A 128 0.56 1.41 -0.22
N VAL A 129 1.20 0.57 0.61
CA VAL A 129 2.59 0.10 0.45
C VAL A 129 2.64 -1.41 0.67
N PRO A 130 3.54 -2.15 0.00
CA PRO A 130 3.80 -3.56 0.32
C PRO A 130 4.25 -3.73 1.77
N LEU A 131 3.67 -4.71 2.46
CA LEU A 131 3.98 -5.05 3.85
C LEU A 131 5.12 -6.06 3.98
N THR A 132 5.31 -6.85 2.93
CA THR A 132 6.33 -7.89 2.89
C THR A 132 7.12 -7.77 1.60
N SER A 133 8.38 -8.18 1.62
CA SER A 133 9.24 -8.18 0.44
C SER A 133 8.64 -8.98 -0.72
N SER A 134 7.93 -10.08 -0.45
CA SER A 134 7.22 -10.82 -1.49
C SER A 134 6.10 -10.03 -2.18
N GLN A 135 5.46 -9.09 -1.47
CA GLN A 135 4.45 -8.22 -2.07
C GLN A 135 5.05 -7.19 -3.01
N GLU A 136 6.29 -6.74 -2.79
CA GLU A 136 6.98 -5.76 -3.64
C GLU A 136 7.03 -6.22 -5.10
N TYR A 137 7.34 -7.50 -5.34
CA TYR A 137 7.38 -8.07 -6.70
C TYR A 137 6.02 -8.04 -7.41
N GLY A 138 4.93 -8.23 -6.66
CA GLY A 138 3.57 -8.25 -7.18
C GLY A 138 2.83 -6.91 -7.06
N TRP A 139 3.52 -5.85 -6.64
CA TRP A 139 2.89 -4.56 -6.32
C TRP A 139 2.65 -3.70 -7.57
N GLY A 140 1.47 -3.12 -7.74
CA GLY A 140 1.21 -2.24 -8.88
C GLY A 140 1.38 -2.98 -10.22
N ASN A 141 2.42 -2.64 -10.99
CA ASN A 141 2.78 -3.33 -12.23
C ASN A 141 3.82 -4.45 -11.99
N PRO A 142 3.42 -5.73 -11.93
CA PRO A 142 4.33 -6.82 -11.60
C PRO A 142 5.43 -7.00 -12.66
N THR A 143 5.14 -6.68 -13.92
CA THR A 143 6.11 -6.88 -15.01
C THR A 143 7.32 -5.97 -14.87
N ASP A 144 7.11 -4.72 -14.45
CA ASP A 144 8.20 -3.77 -14.23
C ASP A 144 8.97 -4.09 -12.95
N ASN A 145 8.27 -4.51 -11.89
CA ASN A 145 8.92 -4.85 -10.62
C ASN A 145 9.79 -6.10 -10.75
N ILE A 146 9.32 -7.12 -11.47
CA ILE A 146 10.10 -8.32 -11.77
C ILE A 146 11.35 -7.93 -12.57
N LYS A 147 11.22 -7.06 -13.59
CA LYS A 147 12.36 -6.58 -14.36
C LYS A 147 13.37 -5.83 -13.51
N ARG A 148 12.93 -4.95 -12.60
CA ARG A 148 13.81 -4.22 -11.67
C ARG A 148 14.51 -5.14 -10.68
N ALA A 149 13.83 -6.21 -10.27
CA ALA A 149 14.39 -7.18 -9.35
C ALA A 149 15.29 -8.22 -10.02
N LEU A 150 15.39 -8.23 -11.35
CA LEU A 150 16.40 -9.03 -12.05
C LEU A 150 17.78 -8.51 -11.66
N PRO A 151 18.68 -9.37 -11.16
CA PRO A 151 20.06 -8.99 -10.99
C PRO A 151 20.68 -8.65 -12.36
N PRO A 152 21.72 -7.79 -12.41
CA PRO A 152 22.34 -7.35 -13.65
C PRO A 152 22.90 -8.49 -14.52
N CYS A 153 23.08 -9.70 -13.96
CA CYS A 153 23.45 -10.90 -14.69
C CYS A 153 22.29 -11.56 -15.48
N GLY A 154 21.07 -11.02 -15.44
CA GLY A 154 19.91 -11.52 -16.19
C GLY A 154 19.34 -12.85 -15.72
N LYS A 155 19.94 -13.48 -14.70
CA LYS A 155 19.47 -14.74 -14.11
C LYS A 155 18.56 -14.41 -12.91
N MET A 156 17.25 -14.64 -13.04
CA MET A 156 16.32 -14.57 -11.91
C MET A 156 16.80 -15.52 -10.81
N PHE A 157 17.26 -14.96 -9.70
CA PHE A 157 17.64 -15.69 -8.49
C PHE A 157 18.75 -16.73 -8.71
N ALA A 158 19.97 -16.44 -8.24
CA ALA A 158 20.67 -17.52 -7.56
C ALA A 158 19.70 -17.97 -6.46
N HIS A 159 19.17 -19.19 -6.58
CA HIS A 159 18.28 -19.80 -5.59
C HIS A 159 18.90 -19.51 -4.24
N ARG A 160 18.33 -18.61 -3.42
CA ARG A 160 18.79 -18.53 -2.03
C ARG A 160 18.43 -19.90 -1.48
N PRO A 161 19.40 -20.74 -1.13
CA PRO A 161 19.07 -22.01 -0.55
C PRO A 161 18.25 -21.65 0.70
N SER A 162 17.05 -22.24 0.85
CA SER A 162 16.42 -22.29 2.17
C SER A 162 17.47 -22.71 3.21
N HIS A 163 17.32 -22.34 4.48
CA HIS A 163 18.29 -22.78 5.52
C HIS A 163 18.52 -24.31 5.49
N MET A 164 17.51 -25.07 5.06
CA MET A 164 17.60 -26.52 4.80
C MET A 164 18.49 -26.89 3.61
N SER A 165 18.44 -26.16 2.51
CA SER A 165 19.29 -26.43 1.34
C SER A 165 20.70 -25.87 1.49
N TYR A 166 20.91 -24.84 2.33
CA TYR A 166 22.28 -24.43 2.72
C TYR A 166 22.95 -25.53 3.54
N TYR A 167 22.24 -26.12 4.49
CA TYR A 167 22.76 -27.26 5.26
C TYR A 167 23.02 -28.47 4.35
N ALA A 168 22.10 -28.81 3.45
CA ALA A 168 22.31 -29.91 2.50
C ALA A 168 23.53 -29.68 1.59
N GLU A 169 23.73 -28.46 1.09
CA GLU A 169 24.89 -28.10 0.28
C GLU A 169 26.20 -28.11 1.09
N CYS A 170 26.18 -27.64 2.34
CA CYS A 170 27.33 -27.75 3.24
C CYS A 170 27.70 -29.21 3.53
N MET A 171 26.71 -30.10 3.70
CA MET A 171 26.96 -31.52 3.90
C MET A 171 27.59 -32.18 2.67
N ILE A 172 27.16 -31.84 1.46
CA ILE A 172 27.76 -32.32 0.20
C ILE A 172 29.22 -31.83 0.08
N CYS A 173 29.48 -30.55 0.38
CA CYS A 173 30.84 -30.00 0.38
C CYS A 173 31.74 -30.71 1.40
N TYR A 174 31.22 -31.06 2.58
CA TYR A 174 31.93 -31.83 3.60
C TYR A 174 32.26 -33.25 3.14
N GLU A 175 31.31 -33.97 2.53
CA GLU A 175 31.53 -35.33 1.99
C GLU A 175 32.57 -35.36 0.87
N GLU A 176 32.66 -34.29 0.08
CA GLU A 176 33.64 -34.15 -1.00
C GLU A 176 35.01 -33.59 -0.53
N GLY A 177 35.18 -33.35 0.78
CA GLY A 177 36.43 -32.83 1.34
C GLY A 177 36.74 -31.38 0.97
N ARG A 178 35.72 -30.59 0.60
CA ARG A 178 35.85 -29.18 0.24
C ARG A 178 35.77 -28.29 1.49
N ASP A 179 36.50 -27.18 1.48
CA ASP A 179 36.55 -26.24 2.60
C ASP A 179 35.20 -25.52 2.77
N LEU A 180 34.60 -25.66 3.95
CA LEU A 180 33.27 -25.13 4.30
C LEU A 180 33.25 -23.60 4.40
N SER A 181 34.42 -22.98 4.52
CA SER A 181 34.61 -21.53 4.67
C SER A 181 34.48 -20.76 3.36
N ALA A 182 34.68 -21.43 2.22
CA ALA A 182 34.38 -20.89 0.90
C ALA A 182 32.90 -21.15 0.57
N GLY A 183 32.02 -20.34 1.14
CA GLY A 183 30.58 -20.45 0.88
C GLY A 183 30.24 -20.49 -0.63
N PRO A 184 29.10 -21.11 -1.01
CA PRO A 184 28.75 -21.40 -2.41
C PRO A 184 28.58 -20.14 -3.30
N THR A 185 28.60 -18.94 -2.72
CA THR A 185 28.44 -17.67 -3.43
C THR A 185 29.69 -17.20 -4.19
N LEU A 186 30.90 -17.63 -3.84
CA LEU A 186 32.11 -17.12 -4.50
C LEU A 186 32.31 -17.70 -5.90
N LYS A 187 31.97 -18.98 -6.12
CA LYS A 187 32.15 -19.61 -7.45
C LYS A 187 31.04 -19.24 -8.44
N ALA A 188 29.88 -18.81 -7.96
CA ALA A 188 28.82 -18.26 -8.80
C ALA A 188 29.09 -16.81 -9.27
N MET A 189 30.12 -16.16 -8.71
CA MET A 189 30.59 -14.84 -9.14
C MET A 189 31.75 -14.92 -10.16
N GLU A 190 32.35 -16.10 -10.37
CA GLU A 190 33.47 -16.30 -11.31
C GLU A 190 33.03 -16.81 -12.70
N LEU A 191 31.72 -16.99 -12.94
CA LEU A 191 31.12 -17.46 -14.21
C LEU A 191 29.97 -16.56 -14.65
#